data_AF-A0A6S6ZZU9-F1
#
_entry.id   AF-A0A6S6ZZU9-F1
#
_cell.length_a   1.000
_cell.length_b   1.000
_cell.length_c   1.000
_cell.angle_alpha   90.00
_cell.angle_beta   90.00
_cell.angle_gamma   90.00
#
_symmetry.space_group_name_H-M   'P 1'
#
loop_
_entity.id
_entity.type
_entity.pdbx_description
1 polymer ?
#
loop_
_entity_poly.entity_id
_entity_poly.type
_entity_poly.pdbx_seq_one_letter_code
_entity_poly.pdbx_strand_id
1 'polypeptide(L)'
;MRKLLYLRDGIEAIAACHDDGDVWDRYCWVYVTDDVPLVDAQLYLSTREDEDDPAVDEDGEEHPAFAMAHGLVNYLEAATFADVLSVQKRQQPLSQLEDYAVALEHYAEQDAFLDRGEFYSGATNPSRRRGYPATSTRNTTFT
;
A
#
# COMPACT_ATOMS: atom_id res chain seq x y z
N MET A 1 12.36 -19.65 -1.79
CA MET A 1 13.31 -19.41 -0.69
C MET A 1 12.90 -18.10 -0.05
N ARG A 2 12.30 -18.16 1.14
CA ARG A 2 11.90 -16.96 1.89
C ARG A 2 13.12 -16.47 2.64
N LYS A 3 13.55 -15.23 2.39
CA LYS A 3 14.76 -14.66 2.97
C LYS A 3 14.47 -13.23 3.39
N LEU A 4 14.94 -12.87 4.59
CA LEU A 4 15.01 -11.49 5.05
C LEU A 4 16.08 -10.77 4.22
N LEU A 5 15.67 -9.68 3.60
CA LEU A 5 16.49 -8.83 2.73
C LEU A 5 16.85 -7.56 3.47
N TYR A 6 18.00 -6.98 3.18
CA TYR A 6 18.29 -5.61 3.60
C TYR A 6 17.74 -4.63 2.56
N LEU A 7 17.65 -3.34 2.90
CA LEU A 7 17.12 -2.31 2.01
C LEU A 7 17.74 -2.36 0.61
N ARG A 8 19.06 -2.55 0.56
CA ARG A 8 19.79 -2.68 -0.71
C ARG A 8 19.31 -3.88 -1.54
N ASP A 9 19.19 -5.05 -0.92
CA ASP A 9 18.72 -6.27 -1.59
C ASP A 9 17.26 -6.13 -2.05
N GLY A 10 16.41 -5.48 -1.26
CA GLY A 10 15.02 -5.18 -1.63
C GLY A 10 14.92 -4.25 -2.84
N ILE A 11 15.72 -3.16 -2.84
CA ILE A 11 15.83 -2.25 -3.98
C ILE A 11 16.36 -2.98 -5.21
N GLU A 12 17.37 -3.83 -5.07
CA GLU A 12 17.91 -4.61 -6.19
C GLU A 12 16.89 -5.61 -6.72
N ALA A 13 16.13 -6.27 -5.85
CA ALA A 13 15.07 -7.20 -6.23
C ALA A 13 13.94 -6.50 -7.01
N ILE A 14 13.53 -5.31 -6.58
CA ILE A 14 12.49 -4.52 -7.25
C ILE A 14 13.04 -3.88 -8.53
N ALA A 15 14.28 -3.36 -8.51
CA ALA A 15 14.93 -2.80 -9.69
C ALA A 15 15.29 -3.86 -10.75
N ALA A 16 15.38 -5.13 -10.35
CA ALA A 16 15.50 -6.25 -11.27
C ALA A 16 14.19 -6.57 -12.01
N CYS A 17 13.04 -6.16 -11.46
CA CYS A 17 11.78 -6.17 -12.20
C CYS A 17 11.82 -5.05 -13.25
N HIS A 18 11.53 -5.41 -14.50
CA HIS A 18 11.74 -4.54 -15.65
C HIS A 18 10.59 -3.54 -15.87
N ASP A 19 9.44 -3.77 -15.25
CA ASP A 19 8.24 -2.94 -15.32
C ASP A 19 7.49 -2.99 -13.98
N ASP A 20 6.77 -1.91 -13.64
CA ASP A 20 5.96 -1.83 -12.42
C ASP A 20 4.90 -2.95 -12.38
N GLY A 21 4.40 -3.40 -13.55
CA GLY A 21 3.47 -4.53 -13.65
C GLY A 21 4.09 -5.88 -13.27
N ASP A 22 5.38 -6.09 -13.51
CA ASP A 22 6.10 -7.30 -13.07
C ASP A 22 6.31 -7.31 -11.55
N VAL A 23 6.40 -6.13 -10.92
CA VAL A 23 6.44 -6.01 -9.45
C VAL A 23 5.11 -6.44 -8.86
N TRP A 24 3.98 -5.96 -9.40
CA TRP A 24 2.63 -6.35 -8.95
C TRP A 24 2.33 -7.85 -9.14
N ASP A 25 2.82 -8.47 -10.21
CA ASP A 25 2.64 -9.90 -10.46
C ASP A 25 3.45 -10.75 -9.47
N ARG A 26 4.61 -10.25 -9.06
CA ARG A 26 5.59 -11.02 -8.27
C ARG A 26 5.51 -10.76 -6.76
N TYR A 27 5.23 -9.54 -6.35
CA TYR A 27 5.23 -9.09 -4.96
C TYR A 27 3.98 -8.28 -4.63
N CYS A 28 3.37 -8.55 -3.48
CA CYS A 28 2.19 -7.81 -3.00
C CYS A 28 2.60 -6.75 -1.96
N TRP A 29 3.16 -7.17 -0.83
CA TRP A 29 3.47 -6.28 0.29
C TRP A 29 4.94 -6.35 0.71
N VAL A 30 5.40 -5.25 1.30
CA VAL A 30 6.70 -5.14 1.94
C VAL A 30 6.47 -5.08 3.44
N TYR A 31 7.07 -6.04 4.15
CA TYR A 31 7.09 -6.09 5.61
C TYR A 31 8.47 -5.70 6.10
N VAL A 32 8.55 -4.97 7.21
CA VAL A 32 9.83 -4.56 7.80
C VAL A 32 9.87 -4.88 9.29
N THR A 33 11.08 -4.94 9.84
CA THR A 33 11.26 -5.02 11.29
C THR A 33 10.88 -3.68 11.92
N ASP A 34 9.95 -3.72 12.87
CA ASP A 34 9.57 -2.56 13.68
C ASP A 34 10.72 -2.15 14.64
N ASP A 35 10.75 -0.89 15.07
CA ASP A 35 11.72 -0.32 16.03
C ASP A 35 13.17 -0.10 15.51
N VAL A 36 13.43 -0.18 14.20
CA VAL A 36 14.74 0.12 13.60
C VAL A 36 14.62 1.00 12.35
N PRO A 37 15.61 1.89 12.09
CA PRO A 37 15.60 2.70 10.88
C PRO A 37 15.67 1.82 9.63
N LEU A 38 14.98 2.22 8.56
CA LEU A 38 14.80 1.38 7.36
C LEU A 38 16.12 0.90 6.72
N VAL A 39 17.21 1.64 6.91
CA VAL A 39 18.55 1.28 6.44
C VAL A 39 19.14 0.04 7.12
N ASP A 40 18.79 -0.18 8.40
CA ASP A 40 19.22 -1.33 9.21
C ASP A 40 18.10 -2.38 9.36
N ALA A 41 16.88 -2.04 8.95
CA ALA A 41 15.72 -2.92 8.99
C ALA A 41 15.87 -4.13 8.05
N GLN A 42 15.31 -5.25 8.48
CA GLN A 42 15.14 -6.42 7.62
C GLN A 42 13.78 -6.33 6.94
N LEU A 43 13.79 -6.43 5.61
CA LEU A 43 12.61 -6.42 4.77
C LEU A 43 12.25 -7.83 4.32
N TYR A 44 10.95 -8.04 4.18
CA TYR A 44 10.39 -9.23 3.56
C TYR A 44 9.40 -8.81 2.48
N LEU A 45 9.65 -9.27 1.26
CA LEU A 45 8.76 -9.06 0.12
C LEU A 45 7.82 -10.26 0.05
N SER A 46 6.53 -10.06 0.37
CA SER A 46 5.53 -11.14 0.21
C SER A 46 5.24 -11.34 -1.27
N THR A 47 5.17 -12.61 -1.68
CA THR A 47 4.71 -12.98 -3.01
C THR A 47 3.25 -13.37 -2.97
N ARG A 48 2.59 -13.44 -4.13
CA ARG A 48 1.20 -13.88 -4.19
C ARG A 48 0.95 -15.27 -3.59
N GLU A 49 1.95 -16.15 -3.60
CA GLU A 49 1.88 -17.47 -2.96
C GLU A 49 1.93 -17.38 -1.42
N ASP A 50 2.56 -16.35 -0.87
CA ASP A 50 2.60 -16.11 0.58
C ASP A 50 1.30 -15.49 1.11
N GLU A 51 0.61 -14.73 0.27
CA GLU A 51 -0.69 -14.12 0.54
C GLU A 51 -1.85 -15.12 0.38
N ASP A 52 -1.63 -16.27 -0.27
CA ASP A 52 -2.67 -17.30 -0.48
C ASP A 52 -2.92 -18.15 0.78
N ASP A 53 -1.93 -18.22 1.68
CA ASP A 53 -2.02 -18.88 2.99
C ASP A 53 -1.60 -17.90 4.12
N PRO A 54 -2.37 -16.82 4.34
CA PRO A 54 -2.06 -15.86 5.39
C PRO A 54 -2.40 -16.46 6.75
N ALA A 55 -1.63 -16.06 7.75
CA ALA A 55 -1.93 -16.31 9.14
C ALA A 55 -2.47 -15.02 9.77
N VAL A 56 -3.42 -15.16 10.69
CA VAL A 56 -4.05 -14.01 11.36
C VAL A 56 -3.29 -13.68 12.63
N ASP A 57 -2.91 -12.42 12.80
CA ASP A 57 -2.21 -11.94 13.99
C ASP A 57 -3.14 -11.77 15.21
N GLU A 58 -2.60 -11.22 16.30
CA GLU A 58 -3.37 -10.99 17.54
C GLU A 58 -4.43 -9.88 17.39
N ASP A 59 -4.27 -8.98 16.41
CA ASP A 59 -5.15 -7.86 16.10
C ASP A 59 -6.24 -8.23 15.08
N GLY A 60 -6.12 -9.41 14.45
CA GLY A 60 -7.06 -9.91 13.44
C GLY A 60 -6.66 -9.57 12.00
N GLU A 61 -5.43 -9.12 11.79
CA GLU A 61 -4.89 -8.74 10.49
C GLU A 61 -4.23 -9.94 9.80
N GLU A 62 -4.45 -10.06 8.49
CA GLU A 62 -3.93 -11.16 7.69
C GLU A 62 -2.50 -10.86 7.24
N HIS A 63 -1.57 -11.69 7.69
CA HIS A 63 -0.14 -11.54 7.42
C HIS A 63 0.47 -12.88 6.99
N PRO A 64 1.45 -12.90 6.08
CA PRO A 64 2.12 -14.12 5.71
C PRO A 64 2.79 -14.74 6.94
N ALA A 65 2.62 -16.05 7.14
CA ALA A 65 3.10 -16.75 8.33
C ALA A 65 4.61 -16.54 8.60
N PHE A 66 5.38 -16.27 7.55
CA PHE A 66 6.80 -15.92 7.67
C PHE A 66 7.04 -14.54 8.30
N ALA A 67 6.25 -13.53 7.94
CA ALA A 67 6.35 -12.19 8.54
C ALA A 67 6.00 -12.25 10.03
N MET A 68 4.91 -12.94 10.38
CA MET A 68 4.51 -13.16 11.77
C MET A 68 5.56 -13.92 12.58
N ALA A 69 6.15 -14.99 12.02
CA ALA A 69 7.19 -15.75 12.70
C ALA A 69 8.45 -14.92 13.03
N HIS A 70 8.67 -13.83 12.29
CA HIS A 70 9.80 -12.92 12.46
C HIS A 70 9.43 -11.59 13.13
N GLY A 71 8.16 -11.38 13.50
CA GLY A 71 7.69 -10.13 14.10
C GLY A 71 7.82 -8.92 13.16
N LEU A 72 7.64 -9.14 11.85
CA LEU A 72 7.65 -8.05 10.88
C LEU A 72 6.26 -7.42 10.80
N VAL A 73 6.24 -6.10 10.61
CA VAL A 73 5.01 -5.31 10.45
C VAL A 73 4.77 -4.98 8.99
N ASN A 74 3.50 -4.83 8.60
CA ASN A 74 3.15 -4.30 7.29
C ASN A 74 3.68 -2.86 7.17
N TYR A 75 4.44 -2.58 6.12
CA TYR A 75 5.07 -1.28 5.94
C TYR A 75 4.49 -0.52 4.75
N LEU A 76 4.53 -1.14 3.56
CA LEU A 76 4.10 -0.50 2.32
C LEU A 76 3.81 -1.55 1.24
N GLU A 77 2.96 -1.23 0.29
CA GLU A 77 2.79 -2.03 -0.93
C GLU A 77 4.08 -2.04 -1.78
N ALA A 78 4.37 -3.19 -2.40
CA ALA A 78 5.55 -3.34 -3.26
C ALA A 78 5.55 -2.36 -4.44
N ALA A 79 4.36 -1.99 -4.93
CA ALA A 79 4.18 -1.04 -6.01
C ALA A 79 4.49 0.40 -5.59
N THR A 80 4.03 0.83 -4.43
CA THR A 80 4.35 2.16 -3.89
C THR A 80 5.85 2.26 -3.64
N PHE A 81 6.48 1.18 -3.18
CA PHE A 81 7.93 1.10 -3.04
C PHE A 81 8.63 1.30 -4.40
N ALA A 82 8.18 0.60 -5.45
CA ALA A 82 8.73 0.74 -6.80
C ALA A 82 8.52 2.15 -7.38
N ASP A 83 7.36 2.78 -7.15
CA ASP A 83 7.07 4.14 -7.59
C ASP A 83 8.02 5.15 -6.94
N VAL A 84 8.22 5.06 -5.62
CA VAL A 84 9.18 5.92 -4.90
C VAL A 84 10.60 5.76 -5.45
N LEU A 85 11.04 4.53 -5.73
CA LEU A 85 12.34 4.29 -6.36
C LEU A 85 12.44 4.91 -7.75
N SER A 86 11.42 4.75 -8.58
CA SER A 86 11.34 5.32 -9.93
C SER A 86 11.34 6.85 -9.91
N VAL A 87 10.57 7.46 -9.01
CA VAL A 87 10.52 8.91 -8.80
C VAL A 87 11.87 9.42 -8.32
N GLN A 88 12.48 8.79 -7.31
CA GLN A 88 13.77 9.23 -6.81
C GLN A 88 14.89 9.07 -7.83
N LYS A 89 14.91 7.97 -8.59
CA LYS A 89 15.87 7.78 -9.68
C LYS A 89 15.75 8.87 -10.77
N ARG A 90 14.53 9.38 -11.02
CA ARG A 90 14.29 10.48 -11.96
C ARG A 90 14.69 11.84 -11.39
N GLN A 91 14.43 12.09 -10.11
CA GLN A 91 14.73 13.36 -9.46
C GLN A 91 16.21 13.50 -9.09
N GLN A 92 16.81 12.43 -8.56
CA GLN A 92 18.19 12.37 -8.08
C GLN A 92 18.87 11.04 -8.44
N PRO A 93 19.44 10.92 -9.65
CA PRO A 93 20.10 9.68 -10.10
C PRO A 93 21.39 9.34 -9.34
N LEU A 94 21.84 10.19 -8.41
CA LEU A 94 23.04 10.01 -7.58
C LEU A 94 22.71 9.81 -6.08
N SER A 95 21.42 9.69 -5.73
CA SER A 95 21.02 9.41 -4.36
C SER A 95 21.63 8.12 -3.83
N GLN A 96 22.07 8.14 -2.57
CA GLN A 96 22.62 6.97 -1.90
C GLN A 96 21.50 6.13 -1.26
N LEU A 97 21.84 4.94 -0.79
CA LEU A 97 20.89 4.03 -0.13
C LEU A 97 20.16 4.70 1.04
N GLU A 98 20.87 5.56 1.79
CA GLU A 98 20.33 6.33 2.90
C GLU A 98 19.28 7.35 2.45
N ASP A 99 19.48 8.00 1.29
CA ASP A 99 18.51 8.94 0.72
C ASP A 99 17.22 8.21 0.28
N TYR A 100 17.35 6.98 -0.21
CA TYR A 100 16.20 6.13 -0.51
C TYR A 100 15.48 5.69 0.75
N ALA A 101 16.22 5.34 1.82
CA ALA A 101 15.64 4.98 3.11
C ALA A 101 14.78 6.12 3.66
N VAL A 102 15.34 7.32 3.71
CA VAL A 102 14.65 8.53 4.20
C VAL A 102 13.43 8.86 3.35
N ALA A 103 13.52 8.72 2.02
CA ALA A 103 12.38 8.96 1.15
C ALA A 103 11.24 7.96 1.38
N LEU A 104 11.57 6.67 1.55
CA LEU A 104 10.60 5.62 1.84
C LEU A 104 9.95 5.82 3.22
N GLU A 105 10.73 6.15 4.24
CA GLU A 105 10.22 6.50 5.58
C GLU A 105 9.26 7.68 5.52
N HIS A 106 9.63 8.75 4.82
CA HIS A 106 8.74 9.90 4.63
C HIS A 106 7.45 9.58 3.86
N TYR A 107 7.47 8.61 2.96
CA TYR A 107 6.28 8.15 2.25
C TYR A 107 5.42 7.24 3.12
N ALA A 108 6.01 6.30 3.86
CA ALA A 108 5.30 5.43 4.80
C ALA A 108 4.63 6.24 5.92
N GLU A 109 5.30 7.26 6.45
CA GLU A 109 4.69 8.20 7.40
C GLU A 109 3.50 8.97 6.79
N GLN A 110 3.55 9.30 5.50
CA GLN A 110 2.45 9.98 4.80
C GLN A 110 1.32 9.03 4.40
N ASP A 111 1.64 7.77 4.11
CA ASP A 111 0.65 6.73 3.80
C ASP A 111 -0.10 6.27 5.06
N ALA A 112 0.57 6.22 6.21
CA ALA A 112 -0.07 6.08 7.51
C ALA A 112 -1.07 7.22 7.83
N PHE A 113 -0.98 8.35 7.11
CA PHE A 113 -1.98 9.41 7.14
C PHE A 113 -3.10 9.24 6.09
N LEU A 114 -2.91 8.44 5.03
CA LEU A 114 -3.96 8.04 4.09
C LEU A 114 -4.93 7.01 4.70
N ASP A 115 -4.53 6.32 5.79
CA ASP A 115 -5.45 5.56 6.67
C ASP A 115 -6.30 6.44 7.60
N ARG A 116 -6.49 7.73 7.26
CA ARG A 116 -7.52 8.57 7.89
C ARG A 116 -8.38 9.33 6.89
N GLY A 117 -8.67 8.72 5.74
CA GLY A 117 -9.57 9.32 4.76
C GLY A 117 -10.04 8.38 3.66
N GLU A 118 -11.02 7.52 3.97
CA GLU A 118 -12.31 7.45 3.25
C GLU A 118 -12.35 7.84 1.74
N PHE A 119 -11.48 7.35 0.86
CA PHE A 119 -11.60 7.70 -0.58
C PHE A 119 -11.17 6.61 -1.57
N TYR A 120 -11.48 5.34 -1.32
CA TYR A 120 -11.74 4.37 -2.40
C TYR A 120 -12.87 3.39 -2.05
N SER A 121 -14.00 3.93 -1.57
CA SER A 121 -15.29 3.27 -1.83
C SER A 121 -15.60 3.44 -3.31
N GLY A 122 -15.17 2.47 -4.10
CA GLY A 122 -15.50 2.34 -5.52
C GLY A 122 -16.98 2.65 -5.75
N ALA A 123 -17.20 3.58 -6.67
CA ALA A 123 -18.49 4.07 -7.09
C ALA A 123 -19.53 2.95 -7.29
N THR A 124 -20.49 2.83 -6.37
CA THR A 124 -21.80 2.25 -6.70
C THR A 124 -22.81 3.38 -6.82
N ASN A 125 -22.94 3.86 -8.06
CA ASN A 125 -24.19 4.27 -8.69
C ASN A 125 -24.87 5.55 -8.15
N PRO A 126 -24.76 6.71 -8.85
CA PRO A 126 -25.71 7.81 -8.69
C PRO A 126 -27.03 7.45 -9.38
N SER A 127 -27.74 6.46 -8.85
CA SER A 127 -29.14 6.23 -9.22
C SER A 127 -29.99 7.37 -8.70
N ARG A 128 -30.35 8.26 -9.64
CA ARG A 128 -31.61 8.98 -9.72
C ARG A 128 -32.29 9.27 -8.37
N ARG A 129 -32.24 10.54 -7.96
CA ARG A 129 -33.45 11.34 -7.70
C ARG A 129 -33.11 12.82 -7.57
N ARG A 130 -32.92 13.44 -8.75
CA ARG A 130 -33.09 14.88 -8.95
C ARG A 130 -34.59 15.18 -8.86
N GLY A 131 -35.09 15.33 -7.64
CA GLY A 131 -36.44 15.83 -7.39
C GLY A 131 -36.44 17.34 -7.63
N TYR A 132 -36.89 17.75 -8.81
CA TYR A 132 -37.21 19.14 -9.12
C TYR A 132 -38.61 19.53 -8.62
N PRO A 133 -38.92 20.85 -8.56
CA PRO A 133 -39.62 21.46 -7.45
C PRO A 133 -41.14 21.50 -7.65
N ALA A 134 -41.81 21.89 -6.57
CA ALA A 134 -43.22 22.22 -6.51
C ALA A 134 -43.71 23.03 -7.71
N THR A 135 -44.82 22.61 -8.32
CA THR A 135 -45.97 23.47 -8.62
C THR A 135 -47.17 22.67 -9.11
N SER A 136 -48.34 23.06 -8.59
CA SER A 136 -49.65 22.92 -9.21
C SER A 136 -50.36 21.55 -9.13
N THR A 137 -51.28 21.44 -8.17
CA THR A 137 -52.66 21.06 -8.49
C THR A 137 -53.60 21.82 -7.56
N ARG A 138 -54.30 22.79 -8.15
CA ARG A 138 -55.51 23.40 -7.58
C ARG A 138 -56.64 22.36 -7.56
N ASN A 139 -57.62 22.65 -6.69
CA ASN A 139 -59.07 22.42 -6.83
C ASN A 139 -59.76 21.25 -6.09
N THR A 140 -60.44 21.64 -4.99
CA THR A 140 -61.92 21.64 -4.82
C THR A 140 -62.58 20.55 -3.95
N THR A 141 -63.38 21.06 -3.00
CA THR A 141 -64.68 20.55 -2.48
C THR A 141 -64.71 19.94 -1.07
N PHE A 142 -65.21 20.77 -0.14
CA PHE A 142 -66.30 20.52 0.83
C PHE A 142 -66.69 19.06 1.14
N THR A 143 -66.77 18.71 2.43
CA THR A 143 -68.05 18.56 3.18
C THR A 143 -67.74 18.59 4.67
#